data_AF-A0A505I2F6-F1
#
_entry.id   AF-A0A505I2F6-F1
#
_cell.length_a   1.000
_cell.length_b   1.000
_cell.length_c   1.000
_cell.angle_alpha   90.00
_cell.angle_beta   90.00
_cell.angle_gamma   90.00
#
_symmetry.space_group_name_H-M   'P 1'
#
loop_
_entity.id
_entity.type
_entity.pdbx_description
1 polymer ?
#
loop_
_entity_poly.entity_id
_entity_poly.type
_entity_poly.pdbx_seq_one_letter_code
_entity_poly.pdbx_strand_id
1 'polypeptide(L)'
;MELLGRRVRPLIEDFCRKVKDATPGSLIPNTWKFGQRSLRVILDKESWSRLLTYFDVPTGLTVERARSIRTANSLAELRIAFREYYMSCLPPSHRIAFHKFREDGLLLPFGHPRHEFRVPNPTLFHSRDIWPVRDNADPREGWEWKQVHDTSSGPATADIYGKLFYHVRGVLQSFLCRVSDLELSLTLHHLDALELPNYLPVNHFDRVDVSNVSDQGYLGIHRTLNATVPLLQTPVDNPHATLITFFLNAVNETLTAQDKAKETFELHTNKHLSGYLPSEEQSIITQCNKIGQLITVQAMIKDYSHVFERQVGIQ
;
A
#
# COMPACT_ATOMS: atom_id res chain seq x y z
N MET A 1 6.03 20.60 -0.99
CA MET A 1 6.75 20.85 -2.26
C MET A 1 8.10 21.52 -2.08
N GLU A 2 8.24 22.47 -1.15
CA GLU A 2 9.50 23.19 -0.95
C GLU A 2 10.72 22.28 -0.67
N LEU A 3 10.57 21.26 0.19
CA LEU A 3 11.66 20.33 0.47
C LEU A 3 12.08 19.51 -0.77
N LEU A 4 11.13 18.98 -1.52
CA LEU A 4 11.39 18.23 -2.75
C LEU A 4 12.07 19.13 -3.80
N GLY A 5 11.54 20.33 -4.03
CA GLY A 5 12.06 21.27 -5.02
C GLY A 5 13.42 21.87 -4.64
N ARG A 6 13.65 22.21 -3.37
CA ARG A 6 14.90 22.88 -2.93
C ARG A 6 16.03 21.91 -2.62
N ARG A 7 15.72 20.72 -2.08
CA ARG A 7 16.76 19.78 -1.61
C ARG A 7 16.95 18.56 -2.49
N VAL A 8 15.89 18.07 -3.14
CA VAL A 8 15.95 16.80 -3.88
C VAL A 8 16.12 17.03 -5.38
N ARG A 9 15.35 17.96 -5.98
CA ARG A 9 15.44 18.28 -7.42
C ARG A 9 16.86 18.60 -7.89
N PRO A 10 17.66 19.46 -7.23
CA PRO A 10 19.02 19.78 -7.70
C PRO A 10 19.94 18.56 -7.75
N LEU A 11 19.79 17.62 -6.81
CA LEU A 11 20.58 16.38 -6.77
C LEU A 11 20.34 15.50 -8.00
N ILE A 12 19.11 15.51 -8.52
CA ILE A 12 18.72 14.73 -9.70
C ILE A 12 19.10 15.50 -10.96
N GLU A 13 18.86 16.81 -11.04
CA GLU A 13 19.25 17.64 -12.18
C GLU A 13 20.75 17.59 -12.44
N ASP A 14 21.56 17.69 -11.38
CA ASP A 14 23.01 17.57 -11.45
C ASP A 14 23.45 16.22 -12.02
N PHE A 15 22.76 15.15 -11.66
CA PHE A 15 23.06 13.82 -12.16
C PHE A 15 22.60 13.65 -13.62
N CYS A 16 21.38 14.05 -13.95
CA CYS A 16 20.85 14.03 -15.32
C CYS A 16 21.76 14.76 -16.32
N ARG A 17 22.34 15.90 -15.92
CA ARG A 17 23.32 16.63 -16.75
C ARG A 17 24.59 15.82 -17.04
N LYS A 18 25.05 15.00 -16.09
CA LYS A 18 26.24 14.14 -16.25
C LYS A 18 25.99 12.94 -17.16
N VAL A 19 24.76 12.44 -17.19
CA VAL A 19 24.38 11.24 -17.96
C VAL A 19 23.65 11.56 -19.27
N LYS A 20 23.63 12.84 -19.69
CA LYS A 20 22.93 13.30 -20.89
C LYS A 20 23.36 12.56 -22.17
N ASP A 21 24.63 12.16 -22.24
CA ASP A 21 25.23 11.48 -23.40
C ASP A 21 25.34 9.96 -23.20
N ALA A 22 24.81 9.42 -22.10
CA ALA A 22 24.80 7.98 -21.85
C ALA A 22 23.94 7.24 -22.89
N THR A 23 24.28 5.97 -23.11
CA THR A 23 23.56 5.09 -24.04
C THR A 23 22.12 4.87 -23.56
N PRO A 24 21.11 5.06 -24.42
CA PRO A 24 19.72 4.71 -24.10
C PRO A 24 19.58 3.25 -23.63
N GLY A 25 18.69 3.00 -22.67
CA GLY A 25 18.46 1.66 -22.10
C GLY A 25 19.54 1.15 -21.14
N SER A 26 20.72 1.78 -21.06
CA SER A 26 21.74 1.38 -20.08
C SER A 26 21.31 1.75 -18.65
N LEU A 27 21.49 0.83 -17.71
CA LEU A 27 21.26 1.07 -16.29
C LEU A 27 22.41 1.90 -15.71
N ILE A 28 22.07 3.06 -15.16
CA ILE A 28 23.06 4.02 -14.68
C ILE A 28 22.90 4.19 -13.16
N PRO A 29 23.88 3.73 -12.37
CA PRO A 29 23.86 3.92 -10.92
C PRO A 29 24.26 5.35 -10.57
N ASN A 30 23.57 5.93 -9.58
CA ASN A 30 24.06 7.09 -8.84
C ASN A 30 24.06 6.79 -7.35
N THR A 31 25.07 7.29 -6.62
CA THR A 31 25.15 7.13 -5.16
C THR A 31 25.32 8.48 -4.50
N TRP A 32 24.36 8.86 -3.64
CA TRP A 32 24.50 9.99 -2.75
C TRP A 32 24.94 9.51 -1.36
N LYS A 33 25.89 10.23 -0.75
CA LYS A 33 26.36 9.98 0.62
C LYS A 33 25.92 11.11 1.54
N PHE A 34 25.41 10.75 2.72
CA PHE A 34 24.91 11.66 3.75
C PHE A 34 25.50 11.24 5.11
N GLY A 35 26.72 11.70 5.40
CA GLY A 35 27.47 11.22 6.57
C GLY A 35 27.76 9.72 6.45
N GLN A 36 27.33 8.94 7.43
CA GLN A 36 27.47 7.47 7.48
C GLN A 36 26.38 6.72 6.68
N ARG A 37 25.61 7.44 5.85
CA ARG A 37 24.49 6.86 5.10
C ARG A 37 24.70 7.01 3.62
N SER A 38 24.24 6.04 2.84
CA SER A 38 24.24 6.13 1.39
C SER A 38 22.92 5.70 0.79
N LEU A 39 22.52 6.39 -0.28
CA LEU A 39 21.43 6.01 -1.14
C LEU A 39 21.98 5.82 -2.55
N ARG A 40 21.97 4.58 -3.02
CA ARG A 40 22.26 4.19 -4.39
C ARG A 40 20.95 3.97 -5.14
N VAL A 41 20.80 4.60 -6.29
CA VAL A 41 19.63 4.44 -7.16
C VAL A 41 20.12 4.07 -8.55
N ILE A 42 19.48 3.08 -9.16
CA ILE A 42 19.88 2.50 -10.43
C ILE A 42 18.67 2.54 -11.35
N LEU A 43 18.72 3.45 -12.32
CA LEU A 43 17.67 3.66 -13.32
C LEU A 43 18.30 3.71 -14.71
N ASP A 44 17.53 3.39 -15.74
CA ASP A 44 17.91 3.74 -17.10
C ASP A 44 17.89 5.27 -17.31
N LYS A 45 18.51 5.72 -18.41
CA LYS A 45 18.60 7.15 -18.77
C LYS A 45 17.24 7.85 -18.89
N GLU A 46 16.24 7.19 -19.46
CA GLU A 46 14.91 7.77 -19.67
C GLU A 46 14.16 7.90 -18.35
N SER A 47 14.28 6.89 -17.49
CA SER A 47 13.75 6.88 -16.13
C SER A 47 14.38 7.98 -15.26
N TRP A 48 15.70 8.24 -15.38
CA TRP A 48 16.34 9.39 -14.73
C TRP A 48 15.74 10.72 -15.19
N SER A 49 15.55 10.89 -16.50
CA SER A 49 14.96 12.09 -17.08
C SER A 49 13.49 12.25 -16.67
N ARG A 50 12.75 11.13 -16.62
CA ARG A 50 11.35 11.08 -16.20
C ARG A 50 11.19 11.42 -14.74
N LEU A 51 12.13 11.03 -13.86
CA LEU A 51 12.06 11.35 -12.44
C LEU A 51 11.95 12.87 -12.18
N LEU A 52 12.59 13.71 -13.01
CA LEU A 52 12.47 15.17 -12.90
C LEU A 52 11.05 15.68 -13.14
N THR A 53 10.24 14.98 -13.93
CA THR A 53 8.86 15.42 -14.21
C THR A 53 7.94 15.27 -12.99
N TYR A 54 8.32 14.47 -11.98
CA TYR A 54 7.55 14.30 -10.74
C TYR A 54 7.69 15.47 -9.75
N PHE A 55 8.55 16.45 -10.05
CA PHE A 55 8.72 17.66 -9.23
C PHE A 55 7.83 18.81 -9.68
N ASP A 56 7.28 18.72 -10.89
CA ASP A 56 6.49 19.78 -11.52
C ASP A 56 5.04 19.31 -11.70
N VAL A 57 4.09 20.18 -11.39
CA VAL A 57 2.68 19.90 -11.67
C VAL A 57 2.50 19.80 -13.19
N PRO A 58 1.84 18.75 -13.71
CA PRO A 58 1.63 18.61 -15.15
C PRO A 58 1.08 19.88 -15.78
N THR A 59 1.65 20.29 -16.92
CA THR A 59 1.24 21.51 -17.62
C THR A 59 -0.28 21.51 -17.88
N GLY A 60 -0.94 22.58 -17.42
CA GLY A 60 -2.39 22.75 -17.55
C GLY A 60 -3.24 22.07 -16.47
N LEU A 61 -2.64 21.34 -15.52
CA LEU A 61 -3.37 20.79 -14.38
C LEU A 61 -3.59 21.86 -13.30
N THR A 62 -4.79 22.46 -13.31
CA THR A 62 -5.21 23.39 -12.24
C THR A 62 -5.66 22.64 -10.98
N VAL A 63 -5.80 23.36 -9.88
CA VAL A 63 -6.33 22.82 -8.61
C VAL A 63 -7.76 22.32 -8.79
N GLU A 64 -8.57 23.08 -9.51
CA GLU A 64 -9.98 22.78 -9.78
C GLU A 64 -10.08 21.52 -10.64
N ARG A 65 -9.22 21.38 -11.66
CA ARG A 65 -9.17 20.19 -12.49
C ARG A 65 -8.71 18.97 -11.71
N ALA A 66 -7.66 19.09 -10.90
CA ALA A 66 -7.18 18.02 -10.03
C ALA A 66 -8.25 17.55 -9.04
N ARG A 67 -8.99 18.49 -8.42
CA ARG A 67 -10.14 18.18 -7.55
C ARG A 67 -11.24 17.47 -8.32
N SER A 68 -11.61 17.97 -9.50
CA SER A 68 -12.65 17.37 -10.35
C SER A 68 -12.32 15.92 -10.72
N ILE A 69 -11.08 15.65 -11.15
CA ILE A 69 -10.62 14.30 -11.51
C ILE A 69 -10.67 13.36 -10.32
N ARG A 70 -10.17 13.80 -9.16
CA ARG A 70 -10.22 12.99 -7.94
C ARG A 70 -11.67 12.72 -7.52
N THR A 71 -12.51 13.75 -7.45
CA THR A 71 -13.93 13.64 -7.04
C THR A 71 -14.71 12.73 -7.99
N ALA A 72 -14.48 12.84 -9.31
CA ALA A 72 -15.11 11.96 -10.29
C ALA A 72 -14.78 10.48 -10.06
N ASN A 73 -13.64 10.17 -9.42
CA ASN A 73 -13.26 8.82 -9.05
C ASN A 73 -13.73 8.45 -7.62
N SER A 74 -13.36 9.23 -6.60
CA SER A 74 -13.63 8.92 -5.18
C SER A 74 -15.11 9.03 -4.79
N LEU A 75 -15.88 9.83 -5.52
CA LEU A 75 -17.31 10.07 -5.30
C LEU A 75 -18.15 9.73 -6.54
N ALA A 76 -17.65 8.87 -7.43
CA ALA A 76 -18.36 8.43 -8.63
C ALA A 76 -19.81 7.98 -8.32
N GLU A 77 -20.81 8.50 -9.03
CA GLU A 77 -22.22 8.19 -8.77
C GLU A 77 -22.52 6.68 -8.84
N LEU A 78 -21.93 6.00 -9.82
CA LEU A 78 -22.05 4.55 -10.03
C LEU A 78 -21.54 3.71 -8.84
N ARG A 79 -20.86 4.33 -7.88
CA ARG A 79 -20.25 3.67 -6.71
C ARG A 79 -20.92 4.06 -5.40
N ILE A 80 -22.05 4.78 -5.43
CA ILE A 80 -22.77 5.23 -4.23
C ILE A 80 -23.13 4.06 -3.30
N ALA A 81 -23.72 2.99 -3.85
CA ALA A 81 -24.13 1.83 -3.06
C ALA A 81 -22.95 1.18 -2.32
N PHE A 82 -21.78 1.08 -2.96
CA PHE A 82 -20.57 0.54 -2.33
C PHE A 82 -20.06 1.44 -1.20
N ARG A 83 -20.10 2.77 -1.39
CA ARG A 83 -19.69 3.73 -0.35
C ARG A 83 -20.65 3.71 0.84
N GLU A 84 -21.96 3.72 0.59
CA GLU A 84 -22.98 3.71 1.64
C GLU A 84 -22.93 2.41 2.44
N TYR A 85 -22.77 1.28 1.75
CA TYR A 85 -22.56 -0.01 2.38
C TYR A 85 -21.34 0.00 3.31
N TYR A 86 -20.19 0.50 2.83
CA TYR A 86 -18.99 0.64 3.65
C TYR A 86 -19.23 1.56 4.86
N MET A 87 -19.86 2.72 4.67
CA MET A 87 -20.20 3.64 5.76
C MET A 87 -21.15 3.04 6.79
N SER A 88 -22.05 2.14 6.38
CA SER A 88 -22.97 1.45 7.29
C SER A 88 -22.23 0.64 8.36
N CYS A 89 -21.03 0.13 8.03
CA CYS A 89 -20.14 -0.61 8.91
C CYS A 89 -19.29 0.30 9.82
N LEU A 90 -19.35 1.62 9.64
CA LEU A 90 -18.57 2.58 10.44
C LEU A 90 -19.41 3.23 11.56
N PRO A 91 -18.78 3.57 12.70
CA PRO A 91 -19.38 4.47 13.69
C PRO A 91 -19.77 5.82 13.07
N PRO A 92 -20.84 6.49 13.53
CA PRO A 92 -21.31 7.75 12.95
C PRO A 92 -20.24 8.84 12.84
N SER A 93 -19.39 8.99 13.86
CA SER A 93 -18.26 9.94 13.86
C SER A 93 -17.23 9.66 12.76
N HIS A 94 -16.98 8.38 12.46
CA HIS A 94 -16.00 7.97 11.44
C HIS A 94 -16.53 8.18 10.03
N ARG A 95 -17.85 8.10 9.81
CA ARG A 95 -18.48 8.33 8.49
C ARG A 95 -18.21 9.73 7.96
N ILE A 96 -18.28 10.74 8.82
CA ILE A 96 -18.07 12.14 8.44
C ILE A 96 -16.60 12.36 8.05
N ALA A 97 -15.66 11.83 8.83
CA ALA A 97 -14.24 11.92 8.51
C ALA A 97 -13.88 11.16 7.22
N PHE A 98 -14.46 9.96 7.03
CA PHE A 98 -14.34 9.18 5.80
C PHE A 98 -14.85 9.95 4.58
N HIS A 99 -16.06 10.51 4.65
CA HIS A 99 -16.63 11.29 3.55
C HIS A 99 -15.75 12.50 3.22
N LYS A 100 -15.29 13.23 4.24
CA LYS A 100 -14.42 14.39 4.06
C LYS A 100 -13.12 14.03 3.34
N PHE A 101 -12.48 12.93 3.72
CA PHE A 101 -11.30 12.42 3.00
C PHE A 101 -11.62 12.07 1.54
N ARG A 102 -12.78 11.46 1.26
CA ARG A 102 -13.19 11.18 -0.13
C ARG A 102 -13.40 12.47 -0.93
N GLU A 103 -13.88 13.53 -0.31
CA GLU A 103 -14.14 14.83 -0.94
C GLU A 103 -12.88 15.63 -1.26
N ASP A 104 -11.84 15.60 -0.42
CA ASP A 104 -10.65 16.43 -0.60
C ASP A 104 -9.33 15.66 -0.83
N GLY A 105 -9.27 14.38 -0.45
CA GLY A 105 -8.10 13.51 -0.56
C GLY A 105 -7.00 13.80 0.48
N LEU A 106 -7.30 14.58 1.52
CA LEU A 106 -6.33 15.05 2.51
C LEU A 106 -6.41 14.24 3.80
N LEU A 107 -5.33 13.51 4.12
CA LEU A 107 -5.18 12.89 5.43
C LEU A 107 -4.73 13.95 6.44
N LEU A 108 -5.70 14.52 7.16
CA LEU A 108 -5.50 15.57 8.16
C LEU A 108 -6.48 15.39 9.32
N PRO A 109 -6.18 15.93 10.52
CA PRO A 109 -7.18 16.07 11.56
C PRO A 109 -8.42 16.81 11.03
N PHE A 110 -9.60 16.40 11.47
CA PHE A 110 -10.88 16.81 10.91
C PHE A 110 -11.04 18.33 10.86
N GLY A 111 -10.66 19.01 11.95
CA GLY A 111 -10.71 20.47 12.10
C GLY A 111 -9.54 21.24 11.46
N HIS A 112 -8.54 20.56 10.88
CA HIS A 112 -7.37 21.23 10.32
C HIS A 112 -7.75 22.11 9.11
N PRO A 113 -7.22 23.36 9.01
CA PRO A 113 -7.47 24.21 7.86
C PRO A 113 -7.00 23.58 6.55
N ARG A 114 -7.80 23.73 5.49
CA ARG A 114 -7.50 23.13 4.17
C ARG A 114 -7.16 24.16 3.10
N HIS A 115 -7.27 25.45 3.44
CA HIS A 115 -7.07 26.54 2.50
C HIS A 115 -5.61 26.68 2.04
N GLU A 116 -4.65 26.04 2.72
CA GLU A 116 -3.23 26.01 2.33
C GLU A 116 -2.93 24.98 1.24
N PHE A 117 -3.81 23.98 1.05
CA PHE A 117 -3.63 22.90 0.07
C PHE A 117 -4.14 23.31 -1.31
N ARG A 118 -3.38 24.20 -1.96
CA ARG A 118 -3.72 24.81 -3.27
C ARG A 118 -2.81 24.38 -4.41
N VAL A 119 -2.01 23.33 -4.24
CA VAL A 119 -1.11 22.85 -5.30
C VAL A 119 -1.34 21.35 -5.44
N PRO A 120 -1.72 20.84 -6.63
CA PRO A 120 -1.80 19.40 -6.86
C PRO A 120 -0.48 18.73 -6.53
N ASN A 121 -0.50 17.52 -5.96
CA ASN A 121 0.73 16.78 -5.68
C ASN A 121 1.29 16.18 -6.98
N PRO A 122 2.43 16.67 -7.52
CA PRO A 122 2.98 16.16 -8.78
C PRO A 122 3.51 14.72 -8.65
N THR A 123 3.81 14.25 -7.43
CA THR A 123 4.20 12.85 -7.21
C THR A 123 3.02 11.89 -7.24
N LEU A 124 1.79 12.41 -7.40
CA LEU A 124 0.56 11.64 -7.50
C LEU A 124 -0.10 11.86 -8.86
N PHE A 125 -0.18 13.12 -9.31
CA PHE A 125 -0.71 13.44 -10.62
C PHE A 125 0.37 13.34 -11.69
N HIS A 126 0.52 12.16 -12.29
CA HIS A 126 1.47 11.94 -13.40
C HIS A 126 0.94 12.42 -14.74
N SER A 127 -0.38 12.51 -14.90
CA SER A 127 -1.02 13.07 -16.08
C SER A 127 -2.17 14.00 -15.68
N ARG A 128 -2.57 14.87 -16.60
CA ARG A 128 -3.59 15.89 -16.35
C ARG A 128 -5.01 15.33 -16.25
N ASP A 129 -5.22 14.06 -16.56
CA ASP A 129 -6.55 13.45 -16.76
C ASP A 129 -6.74 12.13 -15.98
N ILE A 130 -5.72 11.64 -15.28
CA ILE A 130 -5.76 10.34 -14.59
C ILE A 130 -5.59 10.53 -13.08
N TRP A 131 -6.50 9.93 -12.32
CA TRP A 131 -6.34 9.73 -10.88
C TRP A 131 -5.72 8.35 -10.63
N PRO A 132 -4.57 8.23 -9.94
CA PRO A 132 -3.83 6.96 -9.85
C PRO A 132 -4.33 6.04 -8.74
N VAL A 133 -5.21 6.52 -7.85
CA VAL A 133 -5.65 5.76 -6.68
C VAL A 133 -7.02 5.14 -6.93
N ARG A 134 -7.21 3.88 -6.53
CA ARG A 134 -8.50 3.19 -6.63
C ARG A 134 -9.61 3.98 -5.93
N ASP A 135 -10.81 3.93 -6.50
CA ASP A 135 -12.02 4.59 -5.99
C ASP A 135 -12.37 4.23 -4.54
N ASN A 136 -12.07 3.00 -4.12
CA ASN A 136 -12.32 2.47 -2.80
C ASN A 136 -11.11 2.56 -1.84
N ALA A 137 -9.95 3.04 -2.27
CA ALA A 137 -8.76 3.06 -1.42
C ALA A 137 -8.97 3.94 -0.18
N ASP A 138 -8.67 3.43 1.01
CA ASP A 138 -8.71 4.17 2.27
C ASP A 138 -7.34 4.03 2.96
N PRO A 139 -6.69 5.13 3.36
CA PRO A 139 -5.36 5.08 3.95
C PRO A 139 -5.31 4.31 5.27
N ARG A 140 -6.44 4.06 5.93
CA ARG A 140 -6.51 3.26 7.17
C ARG A 140 -6.23 1.78 6.94
N GLU A 141 -6.50 1.26 5.75
CA GLU A 141 -6.33 -0.17 5.43
C GLU A 141 -4.86 -0.62 5.44
N GLY A 142 -3.92 0.33 5.42
CA GLY A 142 -2.47 0.05 5.50
C GLY A 142 -1.92 -0.03 6.93
N TRP A 143 -2.75 0.08 7.96
CA TRP A 143 -2.31 0.21 9.35
C TRP A 143 -3.09 -0.70 10.30
N GLU A 144 -2.42 -1.10 11.37
CA GLU A 144 -3.05 -1.89 12.42
C GLU A 144 -4.09 -1.02 13.16
N TRP A 145 -5.34 -1.51 13.20
CA TRP A 145 -6.48 -0.73 13.68
C TRP A 145 -6.31 -0.28 15.14
N LYS A 146 -5.84 -1.16 16.02
CA LYS A 146 -5.68 -0.87 17.44
C LYS A 146 -4.62 0.20 17.67
N GLN A 147 -3.48 0.14 16.99
CA GLN A 147 -2.43 1.16 17.06
C GLN A 147 -2.93 2.54 16.63
N VAL A 148 -3.70 2.61 15.53
CA VAL A 148 -4.32 3.86 15.09
C VAL A 148 -5.35 4.33 16.13
N HIS A 149 -6.20 3.45 16.62
CA HIS A 149 -7.24 3.78 17.59
C HIS A 149 -6.66 4.28 18.92
N ASP A 150 -5.57 3.67 19.40
CA ASP A 150 -4.90 4.01 20.65
C ASP A 150 -4.05 5.30 20.52
N THR A 151 -3.78 5.75 19.29
CA THR A 151 -3.07 7.02 19.06
C THR A 151 -3.92 8.21 19.50
N SER A 152 -3.31 9.16 20.22
CA SER A 152 -3.98 10.39 20.65
C SER A 152 -4.17 11.36 19.48
N SER A 153 -5.40 11.87 19.32
CA SER A 153 -5.75 12.97 18.42
C SER A 153 -6.02 14.28 19.19
N GLY A 154 -5.60 14.34 20.46
CA GLY A 154 -5.95 15.43 21.37
C GLY A 154 -7.44 15.39 21.77
N PRO A 155 -8.11 16.55 21.92
CA PRO A 155 -9.52 16.60 22.34
C PRO A 155 -10.51 15.91 21.38
N ALA A 156 -10.16 15.78 20.10
CA ALA A 156 -10.99 15.15 19.09
C ALA A 156 -10.86 13.62 19.12
N THR A 157 -11.22 12.98 20.23
CA THR A 157 -11.00 11.54 20.46
C THR A 157 -11.72 10.62 19.46
N ALA A 158 -12.77 11.11 18.80
CA ALA A 158 -13.52 10.38 17.77
C ALA A 158 -13.01 10.60 16.33
N ASP A 159 -11.96 11.42 16.14
CA ASP A 159 -11.40 11.73 14.82
C ASP A 159 -10.40 10.64 14.37
N ILE A 160 -10.91 9.56 13.79
CA ILE A 160 -10.09 8.42 13.35
C ILE A 160 -9.06 8.80 12.28
N TYR A 161 -9.36 9.78 11.42
CA TYR A 161 -8.42 10.25 10.39
C TYR A 161 -7.34 11.17 11.00
N GLY A 162 -7.69 11.98 12.00
CA GLY A 162 -6.72 12.70 12.82
C GLY A 162 -5.80 11.77 13.61
N LYS A 163 -6.34 10.71 14.21
CA LYS A 163 -5.55 9.67 14.87
C LYS A 163 -4.58 9.01 13.89
N LEU A 164 -5.06 8.64 12.70
CA LEU A 164 -4.21 8.09 11.64
C LEU A 164 -3.11 9.08 11.24
N PHE A 165 -3.44 10.36 11.03
CA PHE A 165 -2.45 11.39 10.70
C PHE A 165 -1.32 11.46 11.74
N TYR A 166 -1.66 11.50 13.04
CA TYR A 166 -0.66 11.54 14.10
C TYR A 166 0.12 10.23 14.22
N HIS A 167 -0.54 9.09 13.99
CA HIS A 167 0.11 7.78 13.98
C HIS A 167 1.19 7.70 12.90
N VAL A 168 0.82 7.98 11.65
CA VAL A 168 1.76 7.97 10.51
C VAL A 168 2.90 8.97 10.74
N ARG A 169 2.59 10.17 11.23
CA ARG A 169 3.60 11.17 11.56
C ARG A 169 4.57 10.66 12.64
N GLY A 170 4.08 10.02 13.69
CA GLY A 170 4.90 9.45 14.76
C GLY A 170 5.79 8.31 14.28
N VAL A 171 5.28 7.45 13.39
CA VAL A 171 6.05 6.38 12.74
C VAL A 171 7.16 6.96 11.87
N LEU A 172 6.85 7.95 11.03
CA LEU A 172 7.85 8.62 10.18
C LEU A 172 8.92 9.34 11.01
N GLN A 173 8.53 10.01 12.10
CA GLN A 173 9.48 10.65 13.01
C GLN A 173 10.40 9.63 13.68
N SER A 174 9.84 8.54 14.21
CA SER A 174 10.62 7.44 14.79
C SER A 174 11.58 6.81 13.78
N PHE A 175 11.14 6.63 12.53
CA PHE A 175 11.98 6.17 11.44
C PHE A 175 13.14 7.13 11.17
N LEU A 176 12.87 8.44 11.07
CA LEU A 176 13.91 9.44 10.83
C LEU A 176 14.93 9.51 11.97
N CYS A 177 14.49 9.43 13.24
CA CYS A 177 15.38 9.36 14.39
C CYS A 177 16.23 8.09 14.37
N ARG A 178 15.63 6.92 14.06
CA ARG A 178 16.39 5.67 13.97
C ARG A 178 17.42 5.74 12.85
N VAL A 179 17.03 6.22 11.67
CA VAL A 179 17.95 6.39 10.54
C VAL A 179 19.08 7.37 10.88
N SER A 180 18.85 8.39 11.71
CA SER A 180 19.89 9.36 12.10
C SER A 180 21.00 8.78 12.96
N ASP A 181 20.86 7.57 13.48
CA ASP A 181 21.85 6.93 14.35
C ASP A 181 22.45 5.67 13.71
N LEU A 182 21.91 5.23 12.57
CA LEU A 182 22.39 4.04 11.85
C LEU A 182 23.45 4.38 10.80
N GLU A 183 24.41 3.48 10.67
CA GLU A 183 25.17 3.27 9.45
C GLU A 183 24.27 2.49 8.47
N LEU A 184 23.84 3.15 7.40
CA LEU A 184 22.79 2.63 6.52
C LEU A 184 23.15 2.81 5.06
N SER A 185 23.14 1.73 4.30
CA SER A 185 23.26 1.76 2.84
C SER A 185 21.97 1.24 2.21
N LEU A 186 21.30 2.09 1.44
CA LEU A 186 20.10 1.74 0.69
C LEU A 186 20.43 1.65 -0.80
N THR A 187 20.01 0.58 -1.46
CA THR A 187 20.12 0.44 -2.92
C THR A 187 18.74 0.20 -3.52
N LEU A 188 18.35 1.03 -4.49
CA LEU A 188 17.07 0.92 -5.20
C LEU A 188 17.33 0.54 -6.66
N HIS A 189 16.72 -0.56 -7.09
CA HIS A 189 16.72 -1.04 -8.47
C HIS A 189 15.34 -0.81 -9.10
N HIS A 190 15.32 -0.38 -10.36
CA HIS A 190 14.11 -0.36 -11.19
C HIS A 190 14.18 -1.50 -12.20
N LEU A 191 13.93 -2.71 -11.72
CA LEU A 191 14.03 -3.97 -12.46
C LEU A 191 12.85 -4.87 -12.12
N ASP A 192 12.53 -5.80 -13.03
CA ASP A 192 11.63 -6.89 -12.70
C ASP A 192 12.27 -7.83 -11.66
N ALA A 193 11.46 -8.42 -10.79
CA ALA A 193 11.93 -9.31 -9.74
C ALA A 193 12.67 -10.54 -10.31
N LEU A 194 12.30 -11.01 -11.50
CA LEU A 194 12.98 -12.13 -12.19
C LEU A 194 14.33 -11.73 -12.78
N GLU A 195 14.58 -10.44 -12.96
CA GLU A 195 15.86 -9.94 -13.48
C GLU A 195 16.87 -9.69 -12.37
N LEU A 196 16.42 -9.41 -11.14
CA LEU A 196 17.27 -9.14 -9.98
C LEU A 196 18.44 -10.13 -9.80
N PRO A 197 18.28 -11.46 -10.00
CA PRO A 197 19.37 -12.42 -9.82
C PRO A 197 20.55 -12.20 -10.76
N ASN A 198 20.34 -11.54 -11.90
CA ASN A 198 21.41 -11.23 -12.85
C ASN A 198 22.25 -10.01 -12.43
N TYR A 199 21.75 -9.19 -11.49
CA TYR A 199 22.36 -7.93 -11.08
C TYR A 199 22.79 -7.90 -9.61
N LEU A 200 22.32 -8.86 -8.82
CA LEU A 200 22.63 -8.98 -7.40
C LEU A 200 23.65 -10.10 -7.15
N PRO A 201 24.45 -9.98 -6.08
CA PRO A 201 25.39 -11.03 -5.70
C PRO A 201 24.63 -12.30 -5.25
N VAL A 202 25.12 -13.44 -5.72
CA VAL A 202 24.68 -14.78 -5.31
C VAL A 202 25.16 -15.07 -3.88
N ASN A 203 24.37 -15.82 -3.10
CA ASN A 203 24.69 -16.23 -1.72
C ASN A 203 25.06 -15.07 -0.78
N HIS A 204 24.37 -13.93 -0.88
CA HIS A 204 24.78 -12.71 -0.17
C HIS A 204 23.85 -12.30 0.96
N PHE A 205 22.54 -12.48 0.78
CA PHE A 205 21.54 -11.89 1.68
C PHE A 205 21.20 -12.84 2.83
N ASP A 206 21.17 -12.32 4.05
CA ASP A 206 20.66 -13.04 5.23
C ASP A 206 19.13 -13.17 5.19
N ARG A 207 18.45 -12.21 4.54
CA ARG A 207 17.00 -12.16 4.49
C ARG A 207 16.53 -11.51 3.22
N VAL A 208 15.56 -12.13 2.56
CA VAL A 208 14.88 -11.60 1.38
C VAL A 208 13.39 -11.54 1.70
N ASP A 209 12.78 -10.38 1.53
CA ASP A 209 11.33 -10.19 1.66
C ASP A 209 10.77 -9.89 0.26
N VAL A 210 9.87 -10.77 -0.21
CA VAL A 210 9.27 -10.67 -1.56
C VAL A 210 7.83 -10.15 -1.53
N SER A 211 7.33 -9.71 -0.37
CA SER A 211 5.94 -9.26 -0.22
C SER A 211 4.95 -10.27 -0.83
N ASN A 212 4.00 -9.83 -1.66
CA ASN A 212 2.96 -10.65 -2.30
C ASN A 212 3.34 -11.23 -3.67
N VAL A 213 4.62 -11.19 -4.06
CA VAL A 213 5.07 -11.66 -5.38
C VAL A 213 4.82 -13.16 -5.59
N SER A 214 4.73 -13.94 -4.50
CA SER A 214 4.50 -15.39 -4.56
C SER A 214 3.05 -15.80 -4.88
N ASP A 215 2.06 -14.90 -4.81
CA ASP A 215 0.69 -15.24 -5.23
C ASP A 215 0.67 -15.60 -6.73
N GLN A 216 -0.25 -16.50 -7.14
CA GLN A 216 -0.34 -16.98 -8.52
C GLN A 216 -0.72 -15.86 -9.49
N GLY A 217 -1.48 -14.86 -9.04
CA GLY A 217 -1.78 -13.66 -9.81
C GLY A 217 -0.55 -12.78 -10.14
N TYR A 218 0.61 -13.06 -9.55
CA TYR A 218 1.88 -12.39 -9.85
C TYR A 218 2.88 -13.38 -10.47
N LEU A 219 3.94 -13.79 -9.74
CA LEU A 219 4.93 -14.73 -10.26
C LEU A 219 4.62 -16.19 -9.88
N GLY A 220 3.86 -16.39 -8.81
CA GLY A 220 3.70 -17.70 -8.18
C GLY A 220 4.93 -18.13 -7.37
N ILE A 221 4.70 -19.01 -6.41
CA ILE A 221 5.73 -19.44 -5.45
C ILE A 221 6.94 -20.09 -6.12
N HIS A 222 6.76 -20.95 -7.13
CA HIS A 222 7.87 -21.66 -7.76
C HIS A 222 8.87 -20.73 -8.46
N ARG A 223 8.39 -19.75 -9.23
CA ARG A 223 9.26 -18.78 -9.91
C ARG A 223 9.93 -17.84 -8.92
N THR A 224 9.19 -17.45 -7.89
CA THR A 224 9.72 -16.61 -6.81
C THR A 224 10.87 -17.32 -6.08
N LEU A 225 10.69 -18.58 -5.69
CA LEU A 225 11.75 -19.39 -5.07
C LEU A 225 12.95 -19.53 -6.00
N ASN A 226 12.73 -19.89 -7.27
CA ASN A 226 13.82 -20.06 -8.23
C ASN A 226 14.66 -18.78 -8.43
N ALA A 227 14.03 -17.60 -8.41
CA ALA A 227 14.73 -16.33 -8.54
C ALA A 227 15.44 -15.92 -7.23
N THR A 228 14.85 -16.19 -6.06
CA THR A 228 15.28 -15.54 -4.81
C THR A 228 16.13 -16.42 -3.91
N VAL A 229 15.95 -17.75 -3.95
CA VAL A 229 16.76 -18.69 -3.17
C VAL A 229 18.26 -18.57 -3.47
N PRO A 230 18.72 -18.44 -4.74
CA PRO A 230 20.14 -18.26 -5.03
C PRO A 230 20.75 -16.95 -4.48
N LEU A 231 19.92 -15.98 -4.10
CA LEU A 231 20.40 -14.72 -3.50
C LEU A 231 20.65 -14.87 -2.00
N LEU A 232 20.01 -15.84 -1.34
CA LEU A 232 20.21 -16.11 0.08
C LEU A 232 21.53 -16.79 0.33
N GLN A 233 22.19 -16.43 1.43
CA GLN A 233 23.38 -17.13 1.91
C GLN A 233 23.11 -18.63 2.07
N THR A 234 24.16 -19.43 1.86
CA THR A 234 24.01 -20.89 1.99
C THR A 234 23.80 -21.27 3.46
N PRO A 235 23.18 -22.43 3.75
CA PRO A 235 23.03 -22.89 5.14
C PRO A 235 24.36 -23.11 5.88
N VAL A 236 25.47 -23.26 5.14
CA VAL A 236 26.82 -23.37 5.71
C VAL A 236 27.29 -22.02 6.23
N ASP A 237 27.01 -20.94 5.50
CA ASP A 237 27.42 -19.59 5.87
C ASP A 237 26.48 -18.98 6.91
N ASN A 238 25.17 -19.21 6.74
CA ASN A 238 24.14 -18.70 7.65
C ASN A 238 22.92 -19.65 7.68
N PRO A 239 22.78 -20.48 8.73
CA PRO A 239 21.64 -21.38 8.87
C PRO A 239 20.32 -20.65 9.15
N HIS A 240 20.35 -19.33 9.37
CA HIS A 240 19.19 -18.48 9.59
C HIS A 240 18.80 -17.67 8.35
N ALA A 241 19.44 -17.89 7.20
CA ALA A 241 19.09 -17.24 5.96
C ALA A 241 17.61 -17.52 5.61
N THR A 242 16.80 -16.47 5.46
CA THR A 242 15.33 -16.60 5.41
C THR A 242 14.70 -15.85 4.24
N LEU A 243 13.89 -16.55 3.44
CA LEU A 243 12.93 -15.93 2.53
C LEU A 243 11.61 -15.68 3.26
N ILE A 244 11.06 -14.48 3.12
CA ILE A 244 9.75 -14.13 3.66
C ILE A 244 8.84 -13.70 2.53
N THR A 245 7.66 -14.31 2.50
CA THR A 245 6.60 -13.97 1.55
C THR A 245 5.29 -13.79 2.30
N PHE A 246 4.46 -12.93 1.76
CA PHE A 246 3.07 -12.77 2.13
C PHE A 246 2.22 -13.31 0.98
N PHE A 247 1.09 -13.95 1.27
CA PHE A 247 0.14 -14.40 0.26
C PHE A 247 -1.15 -13.62 0.45
N LEU A 248 -1.40 -12.66 -0.43
CA LEU A 248 -2.58 -11.82 -0.40
C LEU A 248 -3.82 -12.57 -0.94
N ASN A 249 -3.63 -13.42 -1.94
CA ASN A 249 -4.72 -14.02 -2.73
C ASN A 249 -4.74 -15.56 -2.72
N ALA A 250 -3.71 -16.21 -2.16
CA ALA A 250 -3.58 -17.67 -2.17
C ALA A 250 -4.86 -18.43 -1.80
N VAL A 251 -5.63 -17.94 -0.81
CA VAL A 251 -6.91 -18.55 -0.44
C VAL A 251 -7.86 -18.58 -1.63
N ASN A 252 -8.18 -17.42 -2.20
CA ASN A 252 -9.10 -17.30 -3.33
C ASN A 252 -8.62 -18.03 -4.58
N GLU A 253 -7.30 -18.05 -4.79
CA GLU A 253 -6.64 -18.72 -5.92
C GLU A 253 -6.69 -20.25 -5.81
N THR A 254 -6.76 -20.80 -4.60
CA THR A 254 -6.63 -22.25 -4.34
C THR A 254 -7.96 -22.91 -3.96
N LEU A 255 -8.98 -22.13 -3.58
CA LEU A 255 -10.32 -22.65 -3.25
C LEU A 255 -10.96 -23.33 -4.47
N THR A 256 -11.31 -24.61 -4.31
CA THR A 256 -12.06 -25.36 -5.32
C THR A 256 -13.53 -24.97 -5.34
N ALA A 257 -14.27 -25.36 -6.38
CA ALA A 257 -15.73 -25.16 -6.42
C ALA A 257 -16.44 -25.85 -5.24
N GLN A 258 -15.94 -27.00 -4.80
CA GLN A 258 -16.44 -27.72 -3.65
C GLN A 258 -16.15 -26.97 -2.34
N ASP A 259 -14.95 -26.40 -2.20
CA ASP A 259 -14.60 -25.58 -1.03
C ASP A 259 -15.55 -24.37 -0.94
N LYS A 260 -15.77 -23.64 -2.05
CA LYS A 260 -16.68 -22.49 -2.14
C LYS A 260 -18.14 -22.84 -1.79
N ALA A 261 -18.62 -23.99 -2.27
CA ALA A 261 -19.96 -24.49 -1.93
C ALA A 261 -20.09 -24.81 -0.45
N LYS A 262 -19.07 -25.43 0.16
CA LYS A 262 -19.01 -25.70 1.59
C LYS A 262 -19.01 -24.39 2.41
N GLU A 263 -18.27 -23.37 1.99
CA GLU A 263 -18.25 -22.06 2.69
C GLU A 263 -19.63 -21.41 2.75
N THR A 264 -20.36 -21.46 1.64
CA THR A 264 -21.71 -20.88 1.53
C THR A 264 -22.68 -21.58 2.48
N PHE A 265 -22.52 -22.90 2.65
CA PHE A 265 -23.33 -23.72 3.54
C PHE A 265 -22.96 -23.52 5.04
N GLU A 266 -21.68 -23.35 5.35
CA GLU A 266 -21.19 -23.06 6.70
C GLU A 266 -21.68 -21.70 7.24
N LEU A 267 -21.83 -20.69 6.36
CA LEU A 267 -22.39 -19.38 6.72
C LEU A 267 -23.80 -19.50 7.32
N HIS A 268 -24.60 -20.47 6.84
CA HIS A 268 -25.96 -20.70 7.31
C HIS A 268 -26.05 -21.55 8.59
N THR A 269 -24.95 -22.21 8.98
CA THR A 269 -24.94 -23.21 10.06
C THR A 269 -23.98 -22.86 11.21
N ASN A 270 -23.22 -21.77 11.08
CA ASN A 270 -22.30 -21.31 12.11
C ASN A 270 -23.07 -20.79 13.35
N LYS A 271 -23.11 -21.62 14.40
CA LYS A 271 -23.78 -21.32 15.67
C LYS A 271 -23.29 -20.03 16.36
N HIS A 272 -22.04 -19.62 16.12
CA HIS A 272 -21.51 -18.36 16.67
C HIS A 272 -22.07 -17.13 15.94
N LEU A 273 -22.36 -17.24 14.65
CA LEU A 273 -22.91 -16.15 13.84
C LEU A 273 -24.44 -16.16 13.79
N SER A 274 -25.08 -17.31 14.03
CA SER A 274 -26.54 -17.44 13.97
C SER A 274 -27.27 -16.60 15.00
N GLY A 275 -26.67 -16.31 16.16
CA GLY A 275 -27.22 -15.41 17.18
C GLY A 275 -27.12 -13.92 16.83
N TYR A 276 -26.33 -13.56 15.84
CA TYR A 276 -26.19 -12.18 15.33
C TYR A 276 -26.96 -11.96 14.03
N LEU A 277 -27.52 -13.03 13.44
CA LEU A 277 -28.45 -12.92 12.33
C LEU A 277 -29.70 -12.16 12.80
N PRO A 278 -30.15 -11.13 12.07
CA PRO A 278 -31.35 -10.38 12.43
C PRO A 278 -32.58 -11.30 12.36
N SER A 279 -32.99 -11.85 13.51
CA SER A 279 -34.19 -12.66 13.64
C SER A 279 -35.46 -11.84 13.84
N GLU A 280 -35.35 -10.55 14.20
CA GLU A 280 -36.48 -9.70 14.65
C GLU A 280 -36.53 -8.29 14.02
N GLU A 281 -35.70 -7.97 13.02
CA GLU A 281 -35.72 -6.62 12.42
C GLU A 281 -36.81 -6.45 11.37
N GLN A 282 -37.64 -5.42 11.54
CA GLN A 282 -38.76 -5.12 10.62
C GLN A 282 -38.32 -4.39 9.34
N SER A 283 -37.14 -3.77 9.33
CA SER A 283 -36.64 -3.01 8.19
C SER A 283 -35.72 -3.88 7.32
N ILE A 284 -36.15 -4.11 6.07
CA ILE A 284 -35.37 -4.81 5.04
C ILE A 284 -33.97 -4.20 4.90
N ILE A 285 -33.86 -2.86 4.95
CA ILE A 285 -32.57 -2.16 4.81
C ILE A 285 -31.64 -2.49 5.98
N THR A 286 -32.15 -2.49 7.21
CA THR A 286 -31.34 -2.81 8.40
C THR A 286 -30.90 -4.27 8.37
N GLN A 287 -31.80 -5.16 7.95
CA GLN A 287 -31.53 -6.59 7.79
C GLN A 287 -30.42 -6.84 6.76
N CYS A 288 -30.49 -6.21 5.58
CA CYS A 288 -29.46 -6.31 4.54
C CYS A 288 -28.10 -5.81 5.02
N ASN A 289 -28.05 -4.70 5.74
CA ASN A 289 -26.80 -4.17 6.29
C ASN A 289 -26.16 -5.14 7.30
N LYS A 290 -26.96 -5.73 8.20
CA LYS A 290 -26.46 -6.72 9.16
C LYS A 290 -25.97 -8.00 8.49
N ILE A 291 -26.67 -8.50 7.47
CA ILE A 291 -26.21 -9.65 6.67
C ILE A 291 -24.86 -9.33 6.03
N GLY A 292 -24.71 -8.13 5.47
CA GLY A 292 -23.44 -7.68 4.92
C GLY A 292 -22.29 -7.65 5.93
N GLN A 293 -22.54 -7.13 7.12
CA GLN A 293 -21.57 -7.13 8.22
C GLN A 293 -21.18 -8.55 8.62
N LEU A 294 -22.14 -9.48 8.69
CA LEU A 294 -21.89 -10.88 9.04
C LEU A 294 -21.03 -11.60 8.00
N ILE A 295 -21.27 -11.38 6.71
CA ILE A 295 -20.42 -11.92 5.64
C ILE A 295 -18.97 -11.42 5.80
N THR A 296 -18.80 -10.13 6.12
CA THR A 296 -17.48 -9.54 6.33
C THR A 296 -16.77 -10.15 7.55
N VAL A 297 -17.47 -10.30 8.68
CA VAL A 297 -16.92 -10.89 9.90
C VAL A 297 -16.55 -12.36 9.71
N GLN A 298 -17.35 -13.12 8.96
CA GLN A 298 -17.07 -14.53 8.72
C GLN A 298 -15.72 -14.75 8.02
N ALA A 299 -15.40 -13.91 7.03
CA ALA A 299 -14.11 -13.98 6.34
C ALA A 299 -12.92 -13.74 7.29
N MET A 300 -13.12 -13.00 8.39
CA MET A 300 -12.07 -12.67 9.37
C MET A 300 -11.80 -13.78 10.39
N ILE A 301 -12.79 -14.64 10.68
CA ILE A 301 -12.70 -15.67 11.74
C ILE A 301 -12.45 -17.08 11.18
N LYS A 302 -12.41 -17.22 9.86
CA LYS A 302 -12.31 -18.52 9.21
C LYS A 302 -10.85 -18.99 9.15
N ASP A 303 -10.65 -20.26 9.47
CA ASP A 303 -9.34 -20.90 9.36
C ASP A 303 -9.10 -21.41 7.93
N TYR A 304 -8.03 -20.90 7.32
CA TYR A 304 -7.58 -21.26 5.98
C TYR A 304 -6.26 -22.04 5.97
N SER A 305 -5.82 -22.56 7.12
CA SER A 305 -4.53 -23.29 7.24
C SER A 305 -4.38 -24.42 6.22
N HIS A 306 -5.46 -25.18 6.01
CA HIS A 306 -5.52 -26.28 5.02
C HIS A 306 -5.26 -25.84 3.57
N VAL A 307 -5.45 -24.57 3.23
CA VAL A 307 -5.15 -24.04 1.89
C VAL A 307 -3.65 -23.93 1.68
N PHE A 308 -2.92 -23.49 2.71
CA PHE A 308 -1.48 -23.27 2.64
C PHE A 308 -0.69 -24.59 2.68
N GLU A 309 -1.24 -25.65 3.27
CA GLU A 309 -0.64 -27.00 3.18
C GLU A 309 -0.45 -27.46 1.73
N ARG A 310 -1.37 -27.09 0.82
CA ARG A 310 -1.28 -27.41 -0.61
C ARG A 310 -0.13 -26.69 -1.32
N GLN A 311 0.40 -25.63 -0.72
CA GLN A 311 1.55 -24.88 -1.25
C GLN A 311 2.88 -25.35 -0.67
N VAL A 312 2.86 -25.95 0.54
CA VAL A 312 4.06 -26.46 1.23
C VAL A 312 4.40 -27.90 0.83
N GLY A 313 3.43 -28.67 0.33
CA GLY A 313 3.57 -30.09 -0.04
C GLY A 313 4.43 -30.41 -1.27
N ILE A 314 5.26 -29.48 -1.75
CA ILE A 314 6.20 -29.71 -2.86
C ILE A 314 7.58 -29.21 -2.40
N GLN A 315 8.21 -29.99 -1.52
CA GLN A 315 9.66 -29.97 -1.30
C GLN A 315 10.26 -31.22 -1.94
#